data_AF-W4VJF5-F1
#
_entry.id   AF-W4VJF5-F1
#
_cell.length_a   1.000
_cell.length_b   1.000
_cell.length_c   1.000
_cell.angle_alpha   90.00
_cell.angle_beta   90.00
_cell.angle_gamma   90.00
#
_symmetry.space_group_name_H-M   'P 1'
#
loop_
_entity.id
_entity.type
_entity.pdbx_description
1 polymer ?
#
loop_
_entity_poly.entity_id
_entity_poly.type
_entity_poly.pdbx_seq_one_letter_code
_entity_poly.pdbx_strand_id
1 'polypeptide(L)' 'MAYQLIGISVLWIFLFGYIIVASIDFGAGFFNAYSVFRNKHHIISNIIQRYLSLFGK' A
#
# COMPACT_ATOMS: atom_id res chain seq x y z
N MET A 1 28.20 5.13 19.09
CA MET A 1 28.49 4.69 17.71
C MET A 1 27.74 3.40 17.34
N ALA A 2 27.99 2.25 17.98
CA ALA A 2 27.27 1.01 17.65
C ALA A 2 25.73 1.10 17.83
N TYR A 3 25.24 1.68 18.92
CA TYR A 3 23.81 1.86 19.15
C TYR A 3 23.12 2.82 18.17
N GLN A 4 23.84 3.83 17.68
CA GLN A 4 23.32 4.73 16.64
C GLN A 4 23.17 3.99 15.31
N LEU A 5 24.13 3.13 14.98
CA LEU A 5 24.08 2.29 13.78
C LEU A 5 22.91 1.29 13.84
N ILE A 6 22.71 0.64 14.99
CA ILE A 6 21.56 -0.24 15.21
C ILE A 6 20.24 0.54 15.10
N GLY A 7 20.17 1.73 15.71
CA GLY A 7 19.01 2.60 15.65
C GLY A 7 18.62 2.97 14.21
N ILE A 8 19.59 3.41 13.39
CA ILE A 8 19.31 3.75 11.99
C ILE A 8 18.96 2.51 11.16
N SER A 9 19.58 1.36 11.42
CA SER A 9 19.24 0.10 10.72
C SER A 9 17.81 -0.35 11.02
N VAL A 10 17.36 -0.25 12.28
CA VAL A 10 15.98 -0.57 12.65
C VAL A 10 15.00 0.39 11.99
N LEU A 11 15.27 1.70 12.04
CA LEU A 11 14.43 2.70 11.36
C LEU A 11 14.36 2.45 9.85
N TRP A 12 15.46 2.03 9.21
CA TRP A 12 15.49 1.68 7.80
C TRP A 12 14.59 0.48 7.49
N ILE A 13 14.63 -0.57 8.31
CA ILE A 13 13.77 -1.75 8.15
C ILE A 13 12.29 -1.37 8.29
N PHE A 14 11.95 -0.54 9.28
CA PHE A 14 10.58 -0.05 9.45
C PHE A 14 10.12 0.79 8.25
N LEU A 15 10.97 1.71 7.78
CA LEU A 15 10.67 2.53 6.61
C LEU A 15 10.49 1.65 5.36
N PHE A 16 11.35 0.66 5.16
CA PHE A 16 11.25 -0.26 4.03
C PHE A 16 9.96 -1.09 4.09
N GLY A 17 9.63 -1.65 5.26
CA GLY A 17 8.37 -2.35 5.47
C GLY A 17 7.16 -1.46 5.20
N TYR A 18 7.20 -0.20 5.66
CA TYR A 18 6.17 0.78 5.38
C TYR A 18 6.04 1.07 3.88
N ILE A 19 7.15 1.24 3.16
CA ILE A 19 7.14 1.48 1.71
C ILE A 19 6.51 0.30 0.97
N ILE A 20 6.74 -0.95 1.39
CA ILE A 20 6.11 -2.13 0.77
C ILE A 20 4.58 -2.05 0.90
N VAL A 21 4.07 -1.86 2.11
CA VAL A 21 2.62 -1.80 2.37
C VAL A 21 1.99 -0.59 1.67
N ALA A 22 2.63 0.58 1.80
CA ALA A 22 2.18 1.81 1.16
C ALA A 22 2.15 1.68 -0.37
N SER A 23 3.13 1.00 -0.98
CA SER A 23 3.15 0.78 -2.42
C SER A 23 1.99 -0.08 -2.90
N ILE A 24 1.56 -1.07 -2.11
CA ILE A 24 0.40 -1.91 -2.42
C ILE A 24 -0.89 -1.09 -2.34
N ASP A 25 -1.06 -0.30 -1.27
CA ASP A 25 -2.26 0.52 -1.07
C ASP A 25 -2.36 1.64 -2.11
N PHE A 26 -1.29 2.41 -2.33
CA PHE A 26 -1.24 3.43 -3.37
C PHE A 26 -1.40 2.84 -4.78
N GLY A 27 -0.81 1.67 -5.04
CA GLY A 27 -0.99 0.96 -6.31
C GLY A 27 -2.45 0.59 -6.54
N ALA A 28 -3.11 -0.03 -5.55
CA ALA A 28 -4.53 -0.36 -5.62
C ALA A 28 -5.40 0.89 -5.82
N GLY A 29 -5.11 1.98 -5.10
CA GLY A 29 -5.78 3.27 -5.25
C GLY A 29 -5.62 3.87 -6.65
N PHE A 30 -4.42 3.83 -7.22
CA PHE A 30 -4.14 4.32 -8.57
C PHE A 30 -4.86 3.51 -9.64
N PHE A 31 -4.79 2.17 -9.58
CA PHE A 31 -5.50 1.32 -10.53
C PHE A 31 -7.02 1.45 -10.42
N ASN A 32 -7.54 1.64 -9.20
CA ASN A 32 -8.96 1.93 -8.99
C ASN A 32 -9.37 3.26 -9.65
N ALA A 33 -8.65 4.35 -9.39
CA ALA A 33 -8.90 5.66 -9.99
C ALA A 33 -8.83 5.60 -11.53
N TYR A 34 -7.84 4.89 -12.08
CA TYR A 34 -7.74 4.65 -13.52
C TYR A 34 -8.92 3.83 -14.07
N SER A 35 -9.39 2.81 -13.35
CA SER A 35 -10.53 2.00 -13.76
C SER A 35 -11.86 2.78 -13.78
N VAL A 36 -12.03 3.72 -12.84
CA VAL A 36 -13.14 4.67 -12.79
C VAL A 36 -13.06 5.60 -13.99
N PHE A 37 -11.88 6.18 -14.27
CA PHE A 37 -11.66 7.06 -15.41
C PHE A 37 -11.95 6.39 -16.76
N ARG A 38 -11.66 5.09 -16.90
CA ARG A 38 -11.92 4.31 -18.12
C ARG A 38 -13.33 3.69 -18.18
N ASN A 39 -14.25 4.03 -17.26
CA ASN A 39 -15.59 3.44 -17.15
C ASN A 39 -15.61 1.90 -17.10
N LYS A 40 -14.52 1.28 -16.61
CA LYS A 40 -14.36 -0.18 -16.43
C LYS A 40 -14.59 -0.61 -14.97
N HIS A 41 -15.21 0.26 -14.16
CA HIS A 41 -15.37 0.13 -12.72
C HIS A 41 -15.98 -1.23 -12.29
N HIS A 42 -16.91 -1.78 -13.08
CA HIS A 42 -17.68 -2.97 -12.69
C HIS A 42 -16.88 -4.29 -12.58
N ILE A 43 -15.68 -4.39 -13.19
CA ILE A 43 -14.90 -5.65 -13.23
C ILE A 43 -13.89 -5.71 -12.08
N ILE A 44 -13.30 -4.57 -11.72
CA ILE A 44 -12.15 -4.50 -10.80
C ILE A 44 -12.57 -4.01 -9.39
N SER A 45 -13.58 -3.14 -9.30
CA SER A 45 -14.01 -2.52 -8.04
C SER A 45 -14.45 -3.53 -6.98
N ASN A 46 -15.14 -4.61 -7.37
CA ASN A 46 -15.65 -5.61 -6.43
C ASN A 46 -14.54 -6.44 -5.75
N ILE A 47 -13.43 -6.68 -6.45
CA ILE A 47 -12.27 -7.41 -5.90
C ILE A 47 -11.46 -6.48 -5.01
N ILE A 48 -11.17 -5.26 -5.47
CA ILE A 48 -10.40 -4.27 -4.70
C ILE A 48 -11.13 -3.93 -3.39
N GLN A 49 -12.42 -3.61 -3.42
CA GLN A 49 -13.18 -3.26 -2.21
C GLN A 49 -13.23 -4.41 -1.18
N ARG A 50 -13.33 -5.67 -1.64
CA ARG A 50 -13.40 -6.82 -0.73
C ARG A 50 -12.10 -7.04 0.04
N TYR A 51 -10.94 -6.87 -0.60
CA TYR A 51 -9.64 -7.07 0.04
C TYR A 51 -9.08 -5.82 0.73
N LEU A 52 -9.37 -4.60 0.24
CA LEU A 52 -9.00 -3.37 0.94
C LEU A 52 -9.81 -3.17 2.24
N SER A 53 -11.08 -3.62 2.30
CA SER A 53 -11.90 -3.46 3.51
C SER A 53 -11.36 -4.20 4.74
N LEU A 54 -10.50 -5.22 4.54
CA LEU A 54 -9.91 -5.99 5.62
C LEU A 54 -8.83 -5.21 6.38
N PHE A 55 -8.19 -4.23 5.71
CA PHE A 55 -7.11 -3.43 6.29
C PHE A 55 -7.60 -2.10 6.90
N GLY A 56 -8.86 -1.74 6.64
CA GLY A 56 -9.48 -0.50 7.12
C GLY A 56 -10.43 -0.67 8.32
N LYS A 57 -10.40 -1.82 9.00
CA LYS A 57 -11.09 -2.05 10.28
C LYS A 57 -10.12 -2.07 11.44
#